data_AF-A0A8T0H436-F1
#
_entry.id   AF-A0A8T0H436-F1
#
_cell.length_a   1.000
_cell.length_b   1.000
_cell.length_c   1.000
_cell.angle_alpha   90.00
_cell.angle_beta   90.00
_cell.angle_gamma   90.00
#
_symmetry.space_group_name_H-M   'P 1'
#
loop_
_entity.id
_entity.type
_entity.pdbx_description
1 polymer ?
#
loop_
_entity_poly.entity_id
_entity_poly.type
_entity_poly.pdbx_seq_one_letter_code
_entity_poly.pdbx_strand_id
1 'polypeptide(L)'
;MNDLLSRSFNRERRGEDARHGDLESGNMKKFPPSVQLTNMNSDGESMADFQREIKVVEGEVKKVRQLLQKLQSTNEESKQAHKAEALKALRTQMDTDIASVTKSARLINAKLKELDEANRAHRQVPGCGPGTALDRMRMTATENQRKKLAELMNDFQALREKMVGEYKETIQRRYYNVTGKQADEETIENMIHTGESETFLQEAIREQGRGHVIETVREIQERHDGVREIEKHLQELHQIFMDMAVMVDAQGHAINDIEANVNRAKSFTREGAEHLAKARWYQLNTRKWTFFSVLLLLIIVLIVVLVALKLTNVI
;
A
#
# COMPACT_ATOMS: atom_id res chain seq x y z
N MET A 1 37.82 -0.25 -44.14
CA MET A 1 36.58 0.45 -43.75
C MET A 1 36.82 1.04 -42.37
N ASN A 2 36.62 2.35 -42.26
CA ASN A 2 37.13 3.22 -41.21
C ASN A 2 36.46 3.04 -39.84
N ASP A 3 37.32 3.08 -38.82
CA ASP A 3 37.03 3.42 -37.43
C ASP A 3 36.53 4.87 -37.29
N LEU A 4 35.42 5.07 -36.57
CA LEU A 4 34.84 6.39 -36.25
C LEU A 4 34.73 6.65 -34.74
N LEU A 5 35.66 6.14 -33.93
CA LEU A 5 35.69 6.40 -32.47
C LEU A 5 36.99 7.03 -31.92
N SER A 6 37.94 7.42 -32.78
CA SER A 6 39.31 7.77 -32.31
C SER A 6 39.71 9.24 -32.45
N ARG A 7 38.79 10.19 -32.60
CA ARG A 7 39.13 11.63 -32.61
C ARG A 7 38.22 12.46 -31.71
N SER A 8 38.55 12.52 -30.42
CA SER A 8 38.51 13.79 -29.69
C SER A 8 39.21 13.76 -28.32
N PHE A 9 39.77 12.62 -27.89
CA PHE A 9 40.63 12.54 -26.71
C PHE A 9 42.09 12.85 -27.08
N ASN A 10 42.40 14.13 -27.23
CA ASN A 10 43.69 14.72 -26.83
C ASN A 10 43.73 16.19 -27.23
N ARG A 11 43.38 17.06 -26.28
CA ARG A 11 44.28 18.16 -25.94
C ARG A 11 44.00 18.63 -24.52
N GLU A 12 44.52 17.85 -23.59
CA GLU A 12 44.80 18.28 -22.23
C GLU A 12 45.86 19.40 -22.21
N ARG A 13 45.67 20.32 -21.27
CA ARG A 13 46.67 21.13 -20.54
C ARG A 13 47.33 22.33 -21.21
N ARG A 14 46.84 23.51 -20.82
CA ARG A 14 47.50 24.46 -19.89
C ARG A 14 46.46 25.58 -19.65
N GLY A 15 46.03 25.97 -18.46
CA GLY A 15 46.62 25.94 -17.13
C GLY A 15 46.23 27.27 -16.47
N GLU A 16 45.41 27.20 -15.41
CA GLU A 16 45.26 28.13 -14.27
C GLU A 16 44.92 29.63 -14.50
N ASP A 17 43.76 30.11 -14.01
CA ASP A 17 43.67 30.66 -12.65
C ASP A 17 42.25 31.16 -12.28
N ALA A 18 41.86 30.82 -11.05
CA ALA A 18 40.95 31.47 -10.10
C ALA A 18 39.82 32.42 -10.59
N ARG A 19 38.56 32.12 -10.20
CA ARG A 19 37.91 32.71 -9.00
C ARG A 19 36.41 32.35 -8.94
N HIS A 20 36.00 32.00 -7.73
CA HIS A 20 34.63 32.00 -7.24
C HIS A 20 33.85 33.25 -7.65
N GLY A 21 32.56 33.05 -7.94
CA GLY A 21 31.57 34.11 -8.05
C GLY A 21 30.17 33.52 -8.14
N ASP A 22 29.63 33.09 -7.00
CA ASP A 22 28.19 33.04 -6.81
C ASP A 22 27.63 34.44 -7.13
N LEU A 23 26.70 34.50 -8.08
CA LEU A 23 25.90 35.69 -8.35
C LEU A 23 24.44 35.28 -8.42
N GLU A 24 23.87 35.08 -7.23
CA GLU A 24 22.54 35.63 -6.97
C GLU A 24 22.55 37.12 -7.33
N SER A 25 21.66 37.50 -8.26
CA SER A 25 20.79 38.68 -8.18
C SER A 25 20.34 39.10 -9.57
N GLY A 26 19.04 39.33 -9.73
CA GLY A 26 18.58 40.35 -10.68
C GLY A 26 17.42 39.98 -11.60
N ASN A 27 16.22 40.29 -11.12
CA ASN A 27 15.08 40.81 -11.89
C ASN A 27 14.13 39.80 -12.55
N MET A 28 13.21 39.29 -11.72
CA MET A 28 11.97 38.63 -12.09
C MET A 28 11.05 39.58 -12.88
N LYS A 29 11.09 39.52 -14.22
CA LYS A 29 10.03 40.12 -15.05
C LYS A 29 8.82 39.20 -15.06
N LYS A 30 7.70 39.76 -14.60
CA LYS A 30 6.37 39.18 -14.41
C LYS A 30 5.99 38.16 -15.49
N PHE A 31 5.86 36.89 -15.09
CA PHE A 31 5.12 35.87 -15.83
C PHE A 31 3.61 36.17 -15.76
N PRO A 32 2.81 35.77 -16.76
CA PRO A 32 1.35 35.88 -16.70
C PRO A 32 0.78 35.04 -15.53
N PRO A 33 -0.32 35.47 -14.89
CA PRO A 33 -0.84 34.82 -13.69
C PRO A 33 -1.69 33.60 -14.07
N SER A 34 -1.07 32.42 -14.19
CA SER A 34 -1.85 31.17 -14.11
C SER A 34 -1.05 29.91 -13.74
N VAL A 35 0.17 30.03 -13.22
CA VAL A 35 0.81 28.91 -12.52
C VAL A 35 1.30 29.44 -11.19
N GLN A 36 0.45 29.30 -10.16
CA GLN A 36 0.92 29.37 -8.80
C GLN A 36 2.02 28.30 -8.68
N LEU A 37 3.27 28.72 -8.50
CA LEU A 37 4.28 27.88 -7.87
C LEU A 37 3.73 27.62 -6.46
N THR A 38 3.01 26.51 -6.32
CA THR A 38 2.61 26.01 -5.01
C THR A 38 3.87 25.74 -4.20
N ASN A 39 3.73 25.86 -2.89
CA ASN A 39 4.79 25.73 -1.92
C ASN A 39 5.37 24.29 -1.96
N MET A 40 6.34 24.03 -2.85
CA MET A 40 6.86 22.68 -3.13
C MET A 40 7.41 21.96 -1.90
N ASN A 41 7.79 22.71 -0.85
CA ASN A 41 8.27 22.13 0.41
C ASN A 41 7.14 21.46 1.21
N SER A 42 5.93 22.04 1.28
CA SER A 42 4.81 21.43 2.01
C SER A 42 4.21 20.23 1.29
N ASP A 43 4.21 20.26 -0.04
CA ASP A 43 3.69 19.16 -0.87
C ASP A 43 4.64 17.94 -0.82
N GLY A 44 5.95 18.18 -0.76
CA GLY A 44 6.96 17.14 -0.61
C GLY A 44 6.89 16.41 0.74
N GLU A 45 6.71 17.15 1.84
CA GLU A 45 6.56 16.59 3.19
C GLU A 45 5.26 15.79 3.34
N SER A 46 4.13 16.36 2.88
CA SER A 46 2.82 15.69 2.85
C SER A 46 2.80 14.38 2.04
N MET A 47 3.58 14.31 0.97
CA MET A 47 3.73 13.10 0.18
C MET A 47 4.65 12.08 0.86
N ALA A 48 5.72 12.53 1.51
CA ALA A 48 6.62 11.65 2.26
C ALA A 48 5.89 10.96 3.42
N ASP A 49 5.04 11.70 4.14
CA ASP A 49 4.21 11.16 5.21
C ASP A 49 3.20 10.12 4.70
N PHE A 50 2.52 10.42 3.59
CA PHE A 50 1.63 9.48 2.92
C PHE A 50 2.34 8.18 2.52
N GLN A 51 3.51 8.28 1.91
CA GLN A 51 4.29 7.11 1.53
C GLN A 51 4.74 6.30 2.75
N ARG A 52 5.02 6.95 3.88
CA ARG A 52 5.35 6.26 5.14
C ARG A 52 4.16 5.46 5.64
N GLU A 53 2.97 6.04 5.65
CA GLU A 53 1.73 5.35 6.07
C GLU A 53 1.40 4.18 5.14
N ILE A 54 1.55 4.34 3.81
CA ILE A 54 1.39 3.23 2.86
C ILE A 54 2.38 2.09 3.17
N LYS A 55 3.65 2.40 3.46
CA LYS A 55 4.65 1.37 3.83
C LYS A 55 4.29 0.63 5.11
N VAL A 56 3.70 1.31 6.10
CA VAL A 56 3.20 0.66 7.31
C VAL A 56 2.10 -0.34 6.95
N VAL A 57 1.14 0.07 6.13
CA VAL A 57 0.07 -0.82 5.64
C VAL A 57 0.64 -2.02 4.88
N GLU A 58 1.61 -1.80 3.99
CA GLU A 58 2.26 -2.88 3.25
C GLU A 58 2.99 -3.87 4.15
N GLY A 59 3.64 -3.38 5.22
CA GLY A 59 4.26 -4.21 6.24
C GLY A 59 3.25 -5.11 6.94
N GLU A 60 2.11 -4.56 7.36
CA GLU A 60 1.04 -5.32 8.00
C GLU A 60 0.38 -6.32 7.05
N VAL A 61 0.14 -5.96 5.79
CA VAL A 61 -0.36 -6.88 4.75
C VAL A 61 0.60 -8.06 4.58
N LYS A 62 1.91 -7.80 4.49
CA LYS A 62 2.92 -8.85 4.38
C LYS A 62 2.92 -9.76 5.60
N LYS A 63 2.80 -9.19 6.80
CA LYS A 63 2.72 -9.93 8.06
C LYS A 63 1.48 -10.83 8.11
N VAL A 64 0.31 -10.34 7.68
CA VAL A 64 -0.89 -11.18 7.59
C VAL A 64 -0.67 -12.36 6.65
N ARG A 65 -0.12 -12.14 5.44
CA ARG A 65 0.20 -13.25 4.51
C ARG A 65 1.09 -14.31 5.14
N GLN A 66 2.12 -13.89 5.87
CA GLN A 66 3.02 -14.81 6.57
C GLN A 66 2.30 -15.60 7.67
N LEU A 67 1.43 -14.94 8.43
CA LEU A 67 0.62 -15.59 9.46
C LEU A 67 -0.39 -16.58 8.86
N LEU A 68 -1.03 -16.27 7.72
CA LEU A 68 -1.91 -17.20 7.02
C LEU A 68 -1.17 -18.45 6.55
N GLN A 69 0.01 -18.28 5.97
CA GLN A 69 0.87 -19.41 5.57
C GLN A 69 1.28 -20.27 6.76
N LYS A 70 1.66 -19.64 7.87
CA LYS A 70 2.01 -20.33 9.11
C LYS A 70 0.81 -21.09 9.69
N LEU A 71 -0.35 -20.45 9.74
CA LEU A 71 -1.60 -21.04 10.20
C LEU A 71 -1.97 -22.28 9.37
N GLN A 72 -1.84 -22.18 8.04
CA GLN A 72 -2.03 -23.31 7.14
C GLN A 72 -1.05 -24.46 7.44
N SER A 73 0.24 -24.15 7.65
CA SER A 73 1.24 -25.17 8.01
C SER A 73 0.95 -25.83 9.35
N THR A 74 0.55 -25.07 10.37
CA THR A 74 0.21 -25.58 11.70
C THR A 74 -1.07 -26.43 11.65
N ASN A 75 -2.03 -26.07 10.81
CA ASN A 75 -3.21 -26.90 10.57
C ASN A 75 -2.85 -28.26 9.95
N GLU A 76 -2.00 -28.28 8.90
CA GLU A 76 -1.53 -29.53 8.30
C GLU A 76 -0.75 -30.42 9.29
N GLU A 77 0.04 -29.81 10.18
CA GLU A 77 0.72 -30.52 11.27
C GLU A 77 -0.30 -31.11 12.25
N SER A 78 -1.37 -30.38 12.58
CA SER A 78 -2.44 -30.86 13.47
C SER A 78 -3.16 -32.08 12.90
N LYS A 79 -3.21 -32.24 11.58
CA LYS A 79 -3.78 -33.43 10.91
C LYS A 79 -2.98 -34.70 11.20
N GLN A 80 -1.66 -34.56 11.33
CA GLN A 80 -0.74 -35.67 11.59
C GLN A 80 -0.58 -35.97 13.09
N ALA A 81 -0.92 -35.02 13.95
CA ALA A 81 -0.88 -35.19 15.40
C ALA A 81 -2.02 -36.11 15.89
N HIS A 82 -1.68 -37.06 16.77
CA HIS A 82 -2.63 -38.04 17.34
C HIS A 82 -2.59 -38.09 18.87
N LYS A 83 -1.89 -37.15 19.51
CA LYS A 83 -1.82 -37.01 20.97
C LYS A 83 -2.50 -35.71 21.38
N ALA A 84 -3.40 -35.76 22.37
CA ALA A 84 -4.13 -34.58 22.81
C ALA A 84 -3.22 -33.42 23.24
N GLU A 85 -2.08 -33.69 23.89
CA GLU A 85 -1.13 -32.65 24.31
C GLU A 85 -0.49 -31.91 23.13
N ALA A 86 -0.13 -32.64 22.06
CA ALA A 86 0.43 -32.05 20.85
C ALA A 86 -0.63 -31.22 20.11
N LEU A 87 -1.86 -31.73 20.01
CA LEU A 87 -2.99 -31.02 19.41
C LEU A 87 -3.29 -29.72 20.16
N LYS A 88 -3.28 -29.75 21.50
CA LYS A 88 -3.48 -28.56 22.33
C LYS A 88 -2.40 -27.50 22.12
N ALA A 89 -1.14 -27.92 21.98
CA ALA A 89 -0.04 -27.01 21.69
C ALA A 89 -0.19 -26.34 20.31
N LEU A 90 -0.51 -27.13 19.28
CA LEU A 90 -0.76 -26.63 17.92
C LEU A 90 -1.97 -25.70 17.88
N ARG A 91 -3.06 -26.05 18.58
CA ARG A 91 -4.25 -25.19 18.74
C ARG A 91 -3.88 -23.83 19.35
N THR A 92 -3.13 -23.84 20.46
CA THR A 92 -2.69 -22.59 21.12
C THR A 92 -1.84 -21.71 20.20
N GLN A 93 -1.01 -22.33 19.34
CA GLN A 93 -0.25 -21.61 18.32
C GLN A 93 -1.16 -21.01 17.24
N MET A 94 -2.13 -21.78 16.74
CA MET A 94 -3.12 -21.29 15.78
C MET A 94 -3.93 -20.13 16.35
N ASP A 95 -4.42 -20.23 17.59
CA ASP A 95 -5.14 -19.16 18.29
C ASP A 95 -4.31 -17.87 18.34
N THR A 96 -3.02 -17.99 18.64
CA THR A 96 -2.09 -16.85 18.69
C THR A 96 -1.88 -16.21 17.31
N ASP A 97 -1.74 -17.03 16.27
CA ASP A 97 -1.55 -16.58 14.90
C ASP A 97 -2.82 -15.89 14.38
N ILE A 98 -4.01 -16.44 14.65
CA ILE A 98 -5.30 -15.86 14.27
C ILE A 98 -5.57 -14.54 15.01
N ALA A 99 -5.28 -14.46 16.30
CA ALA A 99 -5.38 -13.21 17.06
C ALA A 99 -4.45 -12.12 16.48
N SER A 100 -3.26 -12.53 16.02
CA SER A 100 -2.31 -11.64 15.35
C SER A 100 -2.80 -11.18 13.98
N VAL A 101 -3.42 -12.06 13.18
CA VAL A 101 -4.07 -11.72 11.90
C VAL A 101 -5.16 -10.68 12.13
N THR A 102 -6.03 -10.93 13.10
CA THR A 102 -7.13 -10.04 13.47
C THR A 102 -6.62 -8.65 13.89
N LYS A 103 -5.60 -8.60 14.75
CA LYS A 103 -4.98 -7.33 15.16
C LYS A 103 -4.39 -6.56 13.98
N SER A 104 -3.66 -7.24 13.09
CA SER A 104 -3.08 -6.63 11.90
C SER A 104 -4.15 -6.15 10.92
N ALA A 105 -5.24 -6.91 10.72
CA ALA A 105 -6.38 -6.50 9.90
C ALA A 105 -7.06 -5.22 10.43
N ARG A 106 -7.29 -5.12 11.75
CA ARG A 106 -7.82 -3.90 12.38
C ARG A 106 -6.90 -2.70 12.15
N LEU A 107 -5.59 -2.90 12.29
CA LEU A 107 -4.60 -1.84 12.06
C LEU A 107 -4.59 -1.38 10.61
N ILE A 108 -4.63 -2.31 9.65
CA ILE A 108 -4.74 -1.98 8.22
C ILE A 108 -6.00 -1.14 7.98
N ASN A 109 -7.16 -1.56 8.51
CA ASN A 109 -8.41 -0.84 8.34
C ASN A 109 -8.37 0.58 8.94
N ALA A 110 -7.79 0.72 10.14
CA ALA A 110 -7.61 2.03 10.78
C ALA A 110 -6.69 2.94 9.94
N LYS A 111 -5.57 2.41 9.45
CA LYS A 111 -4.65 3.17 8.57
C LYS A 111 -5.28 3.55 7.24
N LEU A 112 -6.13 2.70 6.67
CA LEU A 112 -6.89 3.04 5.45
C LEU A 112 -7.88 4.19 5.71
N LYS A 113 -8.57 4.19 6.86
CA LYS A 113 -9.43 5.30 7.30
C LYS A 113 -8.64 6.61 7.43
N GLU A 114 -7.47 6.56 8.07
CA GLU A 114 -6.57 7.71 8.21
C GLU A 114 -6.09 8.23 6.84
N LEU A 115 -5.70 7.33 5.94
CA LEU A 115 -5.29 7.68 4.57
C LEU A 115 -6.41 8.36 3.78
N ASP A 116 -7.66 7.95 3.98
CA ASP A 116 -8.82 8.59 3.34
C ASP A 116 -9.07 10.00 3.82
N GLU A 117 -9.01 10.20 5.13
CA GLU A 117 -9.14 11.52 5.72
C GLU A 117 -8.00 12.43 5.25
N ALA A 118 -6.76 11.92 5.24
CA ALA A 118 -5.60 12.64 4.73
C ALA A 118 -5.76 12.98 3.23
N ASN A 119 -6.28 12.07 2.41
CA ASN A 119 -6.55 12.33 1.00
C ASN A 119 -7.65 13.39 0.81
N ARG A 120 -8.71 13.35 1.64
CA ARG A 120 -9.77 14.37 1.62
C ARG A 120 -9.25 15.76 2.03
N ALA A 121 -8.42 15.82 3.06
CA ALA A 121 -7.79 17.07 3.50
C ALA A 121 -6.83 17.62 2.44
N HIS A 122 -6.03 16.75 1.81
CA HIS A 122 -5.10 17.11 0.75
C HIS A 122 -5.81 17.75 -0.45
N ARG A 123 -7.05 17.33 -0.78
CA ARG A 123 -7.86 17.94 -1.85
C ARG A 123 -8.25 19.39 -1.59
N GLN A 124 -8.23 19.86 -0.35
CA GLN A 124 -8.52 21.25 0.01
C GLN A 124 -7.31 22.17 -0.16
N VAL A 125 -6.12 21.62 -0.39
CA VAL A 125 -4.91 22.41 -0.64
C VAL A 125 -4.95 23.00 -2.06
N PRO A 126 -4.64 24.29 -2.25
CA PRO A 126 -4.60 24.91 -3.58
C PRO A 126 -3.69 24.13 -4.54
N GLY A 127 -4.21 23.81 -5.74
CA GLY A 127 -3.47 23.03 -6.74
C GLY A 127 -3.50 21.50 -6.54
N CYS A 128 -4.10 21.01 -5.46
CA CYS A 128 -4.20 19.58 -5.11
C CYS A 128 -5.63 19.01 -5.21
N GLY A 129 -6.52 19.71 -5.91
CA GLY A 129 -7.93 19.31 -6.02
C GLY A 129 -8.16 17.92 -6.66
N PRO A 130 -9.43 17.47 -6.68
CA PRO A 130 -9.81 16.18 -7.24
C PRO A 130 -9.29 16.00 -8.68
N GLY A 131 -8.74 14.82 -8.95
CA GLY A 131 -8.27 14.47 -10.28
C GLY A 131 -6.91 15.05 -10.66
N THR A 132 -6.20 15.74 -9.78
CA THR A 132 -4.79 16.12 -9.99
C THR A 132 -3.88 14.88 -10.03
N ALA A 133 -2.67 15.00 -10.57
CA ALA A 133 -1.74 13.86 -10.65
C ALA A 133 -1.41 13.28 -9.27
N LEU A 134 -1.20 14.15 -8.27
CA LEU A 134 -0.91 13.77 -6.89
C LEU A 134 -2.14 13.13 -6.21
N ASP A 135 -3.33 13.71 -6.37
CA ASP A 135 -4.59 13.13 -5.88
C ASP A 135 -4.80 11.71 -6.44
N ARG A 136 -4.69 11.52 -7.77
CA ARG A 136 -4.86 10.21 -8.40
C ARG A 136 -3.84 9.19 -7.89
N MET A 137 -2.58 9.61 -7.71
CA MET A 137 -1.53 8.74 -7.20
C MET A 137 -1.85 8.25 -5.79
N ARG A 138 -2.24 9.17 -4.90
CA ARG A 138 -2.61 8.84 -3.52
C ARG A 138 -3.85 7.95 -3.46
N MET A 139 -4.91 8.29 -4.21
CA MET A 139 -6.13 7.48 -4.29
C MET A 139 -5.85 6.06 -4.82
N THR A 140 -5.07 5.94 -5.89
CA THR A 140 -4.71 4.63 -6.47
C THR A 140 -3.90 3.79 -5.47
N ALA A 141 -2.94 4.40 -4.77
CA ALA A 141 -2.15 3.70 -3.78
C ALA A 141 -3.01 3.20 -2.60
N THR A 142 -3.89 4.04 -2.05
CA THR A 142 -4.81 3.64 -0.97
C THR A 142 -5.74 2.52 -1.44
N GLU A 143 -6.31 2.63 -2.65
CA GLU A 143 -7.22 1.62 -3.21
C GLU A 143 -6.53 0.26 -3.45
N ASN A 144 -5.28 0.28 -3.92
CA ASN A 144 -4.50 -0.95 -4.05
C ASN A 144 -4.32 -1.66 -2.71
N GLN A 145 -4.14 -0.92 -1.61
CA GLN A 145 -4.05 -1.54 -0.28
C GLN A 145 -5.41 -2.09 0.20
N ARG A 146 -6.54 -1.46 -0.16
CA ARG A 146 -7.89 -2.04 0.09
C ARG A 146 -8.09 -3.36 -0.62
N LYS A 147 -7.77 -3.40 -1.92
CA LYS A 147 -7.84 -4.63 -2.72
C LYS A 147 -7.04 -5.75 -2.08
N LYS A 148 -5.81 -5.46 -1.63
CA LYS A 148 -5.00 -6.44 -0.89
C LYS A 148 -5.66 -6.88 0.42
N LEU A 149 -6.27 -5.98 1.20
CA LEU A 149 -6.98 -6.38 2.42
C LEU A 149 -8.19 -7.28 2.11
N ALA A 150 -8.94 -6.99 1.03
CA ALA A 150 -10.03 -7.84 0.57
C ALA A 150 -9.54 -9.23 0.12
N GLU A 151 -8.43 -9.30 -0.62
CA GLU A 151 -7.76 -10.56 -0.97
C GLU A 151 -7.40 -11.39 0.28
N LEU A 152 -6.83 -10.75 1.30
CA LEU A 152 -6.48 -11.44 2.56
C LEU A 152 -7.70 -12.02 3.28
N MET A 153 -8.85 -11.36 3.21
CA MET A 153 -10.10 -11.89 3.78
C MET A 153 -10.58 -13.12 3.02
N ASN A 154 -10.49 -13.10 1.68
CA ASN A 154 -10.82 -14.26 0.86
C ASN A 154 -9.88 -15.44 1.13
N ASP A 155 -8.57 -15.17 1.27
CA ASP A 155 -7.58 -16.19 1.64
C ASP A 155 -7.88 -16.81 3.01
N PHE A 156 -8.26 -15.99 4.00
CA PHE A 156 -8.64 -16.48 5.33
C PHE A 156 -9.95 -17.28 5.30
N GLN A 157 -10.96 -16.85 4.54
CA GLN A 157 -12.21 -17.58 4.33
C GLN A 157 -11.95 -18.96 3.72
N ALA A 158 -11.12 -19.03 2.68
CA ALA A 158 -10.76 -20.28 2.02
C ALA A 158 -10.01 -21.23 2.99
N LEU A 159 -9.12 -20.69 3.82
CA LEU A 159 -8.44 -21.48 4.85
C LEU A 159 -9.42 -22.00 5.90
N ARG A 160 -10.39 -21.19 6.34
CA ARG A 160 -11.44 -21.60 7.28
C ARG A 160 -12.28 -22.75 6.70
N GLU A 161 -12.73 -22.64 5.46
CA GLU A 161 -13.49 -23.69 4.78
C GLU A 161 -12.71 -25.00 4.72
N LYS A 162 -11.41 -24.92 4.42
CA LYS A 162 -10.51 -26.07 4.44
C LYS A 162 -10.41 -26.70 5.84
N MET A 163 -10.18 -25.90 6.88
CA MET A 163 -10.05 -26.39 8.26
C MET A 163 -11.34 -27.04 8.77
N VAL A 164 -12.50 -26.45 8.46
CA VAL A 164 -13.82 -27.03 8.78
C VAL A 164 -14.03 -28.36 8.06
N GLY A 165 -13.70 -28.44 6.77
CA GLY A 165 -13.79 -29.67 5.98
C GLY A 165 -12.92 -30.79 6.54
N GLU A 166 -11.68 -30.49 6.90
CA GLU A 166 -10.75 -31.45 7.50
C GLU A 166 -11.17 -31.90 8.90
N TYR A 167 -11.74 -30.99 9.69
CA TYR A 167 -12.32 -31.32 10.98
C TYR A 167 -13.49 -32.30 10.84
N LYS A 168 -14.42 -32.02 9.91
CA LYS A 168 -15.55 -32.90 9.58
C LYS A 168 -15.09 -34.31 9.20
N GLU A 169 -14.11 -34.41 8.29
CA GLU A 169 -13.53 -35.70 7.89
C GLU A 169 -12.93 -36.46 9.09
N THR A 170 -12.25 -35.73 9.98
CA THR A 170 -11.63 -36.31 11.16
C THR A 170 -12.66 -36.87 12.14
N ILE A 171 -13.73 -36.11 12.43
CA ILE A 171 -14.82 -36.59 13.31
C ILE A 171 -15.46 -37.83 12.72
N GLN A 172 -15.81 -37.82 11.43
CA GLN A 172 -16.46 -38.96 10.77
C GLN A 172 -15.60 -40.23 10.87
N ARG A 173 -14.28 -40.11 10.64
CA ARG A 173 -13.35 -41.23 10.77
C ARG A 173 -13.22 -41.73 12.20
N ARG A 174 -13.12 -40.83 13.18
CA ARG A 174 -13.02 -41.19 14.60
C ARG A 174 -14.31 -41.84 15.11
N TYR A 175 -15.46 -41.31 14.70
CA TYR A 175 -16.76 -41.88 15.02
C TYR A 175 -16.88 -43.32 14.55
N TYR A 176 -16.54 -43.58 13.29
CA TYR A 176 -16.58 -44.94 12.72
C TYR A 176 -15.61 -45.89 13.42
N ASN A 177 -14.38 -45.45 13.68
CA ASN A 177 -13.38 -46.31 14.34
C ASN A 177 -13.81 -46.74 15.74
N VAL A 178 -14.57 -45.90 16.43
CA VAL A 178 -15.00 -46.13 17.81
C VAL A 178 -16.32 -46.90 17.90
N THR A 179 -17.28 -46.61 17.03
CA THR A 179 -18.64 -47.20 17.07
C THR A 179 -18.87 -48.31 16.05
N GLY A 180 -17.97 -48.48 15.08
CA GLY A 180 -18.15 -49.37 13.93
C GLY A 180 -19.29 -48.98 12.98
N LYS A 181 -19.96 -47.84 13.21
CA LYS A 181 -21.11 -47.37 12.45
C LYS A 181 -20.76 -46.08 11.71
N GLN A 182 -21.32 -45.89 10.53
CA GLN A 182 -21.21 -44.63 9.82
C GLN A 182 -22.15 -43.62 10.49
N ALA A 183 -21.62 -42.46 10.90
CA ALA A 183 -22.45 -41.38 11.41
C ALA A 183 -23.36 -40.84 10.30
N ASP A 184 -24.60 -40.50 10.67
CA ASP A 184 -25.44 -39.65 9.85
C ASP A 184 -24.91 -38.20 9.83
N GLU A 185 -25.27 -37.48 8.78
CA GLU A 185 -24.81 -36.12 8.53
C GLU A 185 -25.21 -35.15 9.65
N GLU A 186 -26.44 -35.30 10.17
CA GLU A 186 -27.00 -34.48 11.25
C GLU A 186 -26.20 -34.65 12.56
N THR A 187 -25.84 -35.89 12.90
CA THR A 187 -24.97 -36.19 14.05
C THR A 187 -23.60 -35.53 13.93
N ILE A 188 -22.98 -35.55 12.75
CA ILE A 188 -21.69 -34.89 12.51
C ILE A 188 -21.82 -33.37 12.62
N GLU A 189 -22.84 -32.79 12.01
CA GLU A 189 -23.09 -31.35 12.04
C GLU A 189 -23.37 -30.84 13.46
N ASN A 190 -24.16 -31.60 14.24
CA ASN A 190 -24.41 -31.32 15.65
C ASN A 190 -23.11 -31.37 16.46
N MET A 191 -22.24 -32.35 16.25
CA MET A 191 -20.93 -32.42 16.92
C MET A 191 -20.04 -31.22 16.57
N ILE A 192 -20.06 -30.75 15.33
CA ILE A 192 -19.29 -29.57 14.90
C ILE A 192 -19.84 -28.29 15.53
N HIS A 193 -21.16 -28.15 15.65
CA HIS A 193 -21.79 -26.92 16.12
C HIS A 193 -21.82 -26.79 17.64
N THR A 194 -22.14 -27.88 18.33
CA THR A 194 -22.35 -27.90 19.79
C THR A 194 -21.11 -28.33 20.55
N GLY A 195 -20.22 -29.10 19.91
CA GLY A 195 -19.13 -29.81 20.58
C GLY A 195 -19.60 -30.96 21.47
N GLU A 196 -20.92 -31.24 21.55
CA GLU A 196 -21.48 -32.27 22.41
C GLU A 196 -21.11 -33.66 21.88
N SER A 197 -20.04 -34.19 22.46
CA SER A 197 -19.51 -35.52 22.15
C SER A 197 -20.03 -36.59 23.12
N GLU A 198 -20.87 -36.22 24.12
CA GLU A 198 -21.26 -37.08 25.24
C GLU A 198 -22.11 -38.29 24.84
N THR A 199 -23.04 -38.12 23.89
CA THR A 199 -23.89 -39.21 23.37
C THR A 199 -23.05 -40.25 22.64
N PHE A 200 -22.12 -39.80 21.81
CA PHE A 200 -21.08 -40.61 21.18
C PHE A 200 -20.21 -41.33 22.22
N LEU A 201 -19.79 -40.64 23.29
CA LEU A 201 -18.95 -41.16 24.36
C LEU A 201 -19.59 -42.36 25.09
N GLN A 202 -20.88 -42.26 25.39
CA GLN A 202 -21.60 -43.30 26.14
C GLN A 202 -21.73 -44.60 25.34
N GLU A 203 -22.08 -44.50 24.06
CA GLU A 203 -22.23 -45.65 23.17
C GLU A 203 -20.86 -46.33 22.92
N ALA A 204 -19.84 -45.52 22.66
CA ALA A 204 -18.47 -45.94 22.47
C ALA A 204 -17.86 -46.68 23.69
N ILE A 205 -18.09 -46.17 24.89
CA ILE A 205 -17.57 -46.76 26.14
C ILE A 205 -18.17 -48.16 26.37
N ARG A 206 -19.43 -48.39 25.98
CA ARG A 206 -20.07 -49.71 26.08
C ARG A 206 -19.43 -50.75 25.17
N GLU A 207 -18.95 -50.35 24.00
CA GLU A 207 -18.47 -51.27 22.96
C GLU A 207 -16.95 -51.52 23.00
N GLN A 208 -16.12 -50.48 23.19
CA GLN A 208 -14.65 -50.57 23.03
C GLN A 208 -13.82 -50.36 24.31
N GLY A 209 -14.46 -50.07 25.45
CA GLY A 209 -13.79 -49.82 26.72
C GLY A 209 -13.31 -48.37 26.91
N ARG A 210 -13.13 -47.94 28.17
CA ARG A 210 -13.01 -46.52 28.55
C ARG A 210 -11.76 -45.79 28.01
N GLY A 211 -10.60 -46.46 27.94
CA GLY A 211 -9.32 -45.78 27.71
C GLY A 211 -9.17 -45.16 26.32
N HIS A 212 -9.45 -45.93 25.25
CA HIS A 212 -9.28 -45.46 23.86
C HIS A 212 -10.32 -44.42 23.45
N VAL A 213 -11.54 -44.55 24.00
CA VAL A 213 -12.66 -43.65 23.73
C VAL A 213 -12.41 -42.26 24.32
N ILE A 214 -11.92 -42.17 25.55
CA ILE A 214 -11.65 -40.90 26.22
C ILE A 214 -10.60 -40.07 25.46
N GLU A 215 -9.51 -40.69 25.00
CA GLU A 215 -8.47 -39.98 24.23
C GLU A 215 -9.01 -39.51 22.87
N THR A 216 -9.82 -40.32 22.20
CA THR A 216 -10.45 -39.96 20.92
C THR A 216 -11.37 -38.76 21.07
N VAL A 217 -12.18 -38.73 22.12
CA VAL A 217 -13.08 -37.60 22.40
C VAL A 217 -12.27 -36.35 22.71
N ARG A 218 -11.22 -36.48 23.52
CA ARG A 218 -10.35 -35.34 23.84
C ARG A 218 -9.70 -34.76 22.57
N GLU A 219 -9.27 -35.61 21.64
CA GLU A 219 -8.81 -35.16 20.31
C GLU A 219 -9.92 -34.39 19.56
N ILE A 220 -11.15 -34.92 19.53
CA ILE A 220 -12.30 -34.26 18.87
C ILE A 220 -12.59 -32.90 19.50
N GLN A 221 -12.55 -32.79 20.83
CA GLN A 221 -12.79 -31.55 21.57
C GLN A 221 -11.72 -30.50 21.28
N GLU A 222 -10.43 -30.86 21.30
CA GLU A 222 -9.37 -29.89 21.01
C GLU A 222 -9.46 -29.36 19.57
N ARG A 223 -9.92 -30.20 18.62
CA ARG A 223 -10.18 -29.77 17.24
C ARG A 223 -11.44 -28.90 17.12
N HIS A 224 -12.52 -29.26 17.81
CA HIS A 224 -13.74 -28.44 17.92
C HIS A 224 -13.41 -27.02 18.35
N ASP A 225 -12.68 -26.90 19.46
CA ASP A 225 -12.36 -25.62 20.07
C ASP A 225 -11.48 -24.76 19.15
N GLY A 226 -10.57 -25.38 18.39
CA GLY A 226 -9.78 -24.70 17.35
C GLY A 226 -10.64 -24.16 16.21
N VAL A 227 -11.57 -24.97 15.68
CA VAL A 227 -12.50 -24.53 14.62
C VAL A 227 -13.40 -23.39 15.12
N ARG A 228 -13.93 -23.51 16.34
CA ARG A 228 -14.79 -22.49 16.95
C ARG A 228 -14.09 -21.15 17.10
N GLU A 229 -12.82 -21.13 17.52
CA GLU A 229 -12.06 -19.88 17.65
C GLU A 229 -11.80 -19.22 16.28
N ILE A 230 -11.54 -20.03 15.24
CA ILE A 230 -11.45 -19.54 13.85
C ILE A 230 -12.76 -18.89 13.41
N GLU A 231 -13.92 -19.51 13.70
CA GLU A 231 -15.22 -18.95 13.34
C GLU A 231 -15.48 -17.60 14.03
N LYS A 232 -15.16 -17.49 15.31
CA LYS A 232 -15.28 -16.25 16.06
C LYS A 232 -14.41 -15.14 15.46
N HIS A 233 -13.16 -15.44 15.12
CA HIS A 233 -12.28 -14.46 14.50
C HIS A 233 -12.68 -14.13 13.05
N LEU A 234 -13.23 -15.10 12.31
CA LEU A 234 -13.79 -14.85 10.98
C LEU A 234 -14.95 -13.86 11.04
N GLN A 235 -15.86 -14.00 12.00
CA GLN A 235 -16.96 -13.03 12.19
C GLN A 235 -16.42 -11.63 12.43
N GLU A 236 -15.34 -11.53 13.20
CA GLU A 236 -14.69 -10.26 13.47
C GLU A 236 -14.02 -9.65 12.22
N LEU A 237 -13.30 -10.47 11.46
CA LEU A 237 -12.71 -10.09 10.18
C LEU A 237 -13.78 -9.68 9.15
N HIS A 238 -14.92 -10.35 9.16
CA HIS A 238 -16.07 -10.01 8.33
C HIS A 238 -16.62 -8.62 8.68
N GLN A 239 -16.71 -8.26 9.97
CA GLN A 239 -17.09 -6.91 10.38
C GLN A 239 -16.10 -5.86 9.88
N ILE A 240 -14.79 -6.13 9.95
CA ILE A 240 -13.75 -5.25 9.39
C ILE A 240 -13.94 -5.07 7.88
N PHE A 241 -14.31 -6.13 7.17
CA PHE A 241 -14.56 -6.09 5.74
C PHE A 241 -15.82 -5.29 5.38
N MET A 242 -16.92 -5.46 6.12
CA MET A 242 -18.14 -4.66 5.94
C MET A 242 -17.87 -3.17 6.18
N ASP A 243 -17.13 -2.85 7.25
CA ASP A 243 -16.65 -1.49 7.53
C ASP A 243 -15.88 -0.90 6.34
N MET A 244 -15.08 -1.72 5.65
CA MET A 244 -14.33 -1.30 4.46
C MET A 244 -15.22 -1.11 3.23
N ALA A 245 -16.15 -2.02 2.98
CA ALA A 245 -17.06 -1.95 1.84
C ALA A 245 -17.87 -0.64 1.84
N VAL A 246 -18.32 -0.20 3.02
CA VAL A 246 -19.00 1.10 3.20
C VAL A 246 -18.09 2.29 2.82
N MET A 247 -16.79 2.21 3.10
CA MET A 247 -15.84 3.28 2.75
C MET A 247 -15.56 3.38 1.25
N VAL A 248 -15.60 2.25 0.54
CA VAL A 248 -15.38 2.19 -0.92
C VAL A 248 -16.56 2.78 -1.68
N ASP A 249 -17.78 2.47 -1.27
CA ASP A 249 -19.01 3.00 -1.89
C ASP A 249 -19.06 4.54 -1.80
N ALA A 250 -18.63 5.10 -0.66
CA ALA A 250 -18.54 6.54 -0.45
C ALA A 250 -17.46 7.25 -1.30
N GLN A 251 -16.46 6.54 -1.84
CA GLN A 251 -15.35 7.12 -2.60
C GLN A 251 -15.58 7.21 -4.11
N GLY A 252 -16.60 6.50 -4.64
CA GLY A 252 -16.99 6.56 -6.05
C GLY A 252 -15.99 5.90 -7.01
N HIS A 253 -16.50 5.22 -8.03
CA HIS A 253 -15.75 4.53 -9.09
C HIS A 253 -14.88 5.47 -9.93
N ALA A 254 -13.71 5.87 -9.44
CA ALA A 254 -12.74 6.64 -10.22
C ALA A 254 -11.36 5.96 -10.30
N ILE A 255 -11.27 4.62 -10.25
CA ILE A 255 -9.97 3.91 -10.26
C ILE A 255 -10.07 2.52 -10.94
N ASN A 256 -10.84 2.37 -12.02
CA ASN A 256 -10.80 1.15 -12.84
C ASN A 256 -10.14 1.35 -14.20
N ASP A 257 -9.30 2.36 -14.32
CA ASP A 257 -8.65 2.65 -15.59
C ASP A 257 -7.16 2.97 -15.37
N ILE A 258 -6.41 1.93 -14.99
CA ILE A 258 -4.94 1.98 -14.88
C ILE A 258 -4.35 2.46 -16.20
N GLU A 259 -4.90 1.99 -17.32
CA GLU A 259 -4.51 2.41 -18.66
C GLU A 259 -4.76 3.91 -18.87
N ALA A 260 -5.92 4.43 -18.47
CA ALA A 260 -6.16 5.86 -18.56
C ALA A 260 -5.30 6.68 -17.58
N ASN A 261 -4.94 6.16 -16.40
CA ASN A 261 -4.02 6.82 -15.48
C ASN A 261 -2.57 6.87 -16.00
N VAL A 262 -2.10 5.79 -16.62
CA VAL A 262 -0.78 5.71 -17.27
C VAL A 262 -0.75 6.60 -18.53
N ASN A 263 -1.78 6.53 -19.36
CA ASN A 263 -1.90 7.35 -20.57
C ASN A 263 -1.96 8.85 -20.25
N ARG A 264 -2.62 9.26 -19.17
CA ARG A 264 -2.64 10.65 -18.70
C ARG A 264 -1.33 11.09 -18.06
N ALA A 265 -0.64 10.23 -17.30
CA ALA A 265 0.71 10.56 -16.80
C ALA A 265 1.70 10.80 -17.95
N LYS A 266 1.58 10.01 -19.02
CA LYS A 266 2.33 10.22 -20.27
C LYS A 266 1.99 11.55 -20.97
N SER A 267 0.73 11.98 -20.95
CA SER A 267 0.35 13.27 -21.54
C SER A 267 0.89 14.47 -20.75
N PHE A 268 0.80 14.44 -19.41
CA PHE A 268 1.32 15.52 -18.55
C PHE A 268 2.85 15.67 -18.64
N THR A 269 3.58 14.56 -18.70
CA THR A 269 5.05 14.60 -18.87
C THR A 269 5.45 15.16 -20.23
N ARG A 270 4.70 14.84 -21.29
CA ARG A 270 4.89 15.44 -22.62
C ARG A 270 4.62 16.93 -22.62
N GLU A 271 3.51 17.38 -22.03
CA GLU A 271 3.17 18.80 -21.96
C GLU A 271 4.19 19.59 -21.13
N GLY A 272 4.64 19.05 -19.99
CA GLY A 272 5.72 19.61 -19.20
C GLY A 272 7.04 19.74 -19.97
N ALA A 273 7.40 18.73 -20.78
CA ALA A 273 8.56 18.79 -21.65
C ALA A 273 8.43 19.87 -22.74
N GLU A 274 7.24 20.04 -23.33
CA GLU A 274 6.96 21.10 -24.30
C GLU A 274 7.03 22.49 -23.67
N HIS A 275 6.54 22.67 -22.44
CA HIS A 275 6.67 23.93 -21.70
C HIS A 275 8.12 24.26 -21.34
N LEU A 276 8.92 23.28 -20.92
CA LEU A 276 10.36 23.45 -20.69
C LEU A 276 11.10 23.83 -21.97
N ALA A 277 10.76 23.21 -23.10
CA ALA A 277 11.33 23.54 -24.40
C ALA A 277 10.98 24.98 -24.82
N LYS A 278 9.72 25.40 -24.65
CA LYS A 278 9.29 26.79 -24.91
C LYS A 278 9.98 27.77 -23.98
N ALA A 279 10.07 27.48 -22.68
CA ALA A 279 10.76 28.32 -21.71
C ALA A 279 12.24 28.51 -22.07
N ARG A 280 12.92 27.44 -22.48
CA ARG A 280 14.31 27.49 -22.98
C ARG A 280 14.41 28.32 -24.26
N TRP A 281 13.49 28.17 -25.20
CA TRP A 281 13.45 28.97 -26.43
C TRP A 281 13.30 30.47 -26.12
N TYR A 282 12.37 30.83 -25.24
CA TYR A 282 12.23 32.21 -24.77
C TYR A 282 13.50 32.70 -24.10
N GLN A 283 14.10 31.94 -23.17
CA GLN A 283 15.32 32.34 -22.47
C GLN A 283 16.49 32.63 -23.44
N LEU A 284 16.65 31.84 -24.49
CA LEU A 284 17.67 32.05 -25.52
C LEU A 284 17.36 33.29 -26.38
N ASN A 285 16.09 33.53 -26.72
CA ASN A 285 15.71 34.65 -27.55
C ASN A 285 15.79 35.98 -26.78
N THR A 286 15.44 36.00 -25.49
CA THR A 286 15.49 37.20 -24.64
C THR A 286 16.91 37.73 -24.45
N ARG A 287 17.95 36.87 -24.50
CA ARG A 287 19.36 37.27 -24.39
C ARG A 287 19.78 38.32 -25.43
N LYS A 288 19.23 38.24 -26.64
CA LYS A 288 19.50 39.23 -27.71
C LYS A 288 18.86 40.57 -27.38
N TRP A 289 17.61 40.54 -26.93
CA TRP A 289 16.85 41.73 -26.56
C TRP A 289 17.39 42.42 -25.30
N THR A 290 17.89 41.66 -24.32
CA THR A 290 18.57 42.23 -23.15
C THR A 290 19.85 42.95 -23.54
N PHE A 291 20.62 42.40 -24.48
CA PHE A 291 21.83 43.07 -24.98
C PHE A 291 21.50 44.40 -25.66
N PHE A 292 20.51 44.43 -26.55
CA PHE A 292 20.05 45.68 -27.18
C PHE A 292 19.52 46.69 -26.16
N SER A 293 18.77 46.23 -25.15
CA SER A 293 18.26 47.09 -24.08
C SER A 293 19.38 47.70 -23.23
N VAL A 294 20.45 46.95 -22.93
CA VAL A 294 21.61 47.45 -22.17
C VAL A 294 22.45 48.41 -23.02
N LEU A 295 22.66 48.11 -24.30
CA LEU A 295 23.37 48.99 -25.23
C LEU A 295 22.68 50.34 -25.38
N LEU A 296 21.34 50.35 -25.53
CA LEU A 296 20.54 51.56 -25.60
C LEU A 296 20.70 52.42 -24.33
N LEU A 297 20.69 51.79 -23.15
CA LEU A 297 20.85 52.49 -21.87
C LEU A 297 22.23 53.15 -21.77
N LEU A 298 23.30 52.46 -22.17
CA LEU A 298 24.66 53.02 -22.19
C LEU A 298 24.78 54.23 -23.12
N ILE A 299 24.13 54.20 -24.29
CA ILE A 299 24.11 55.33 -25.22
C ILE A 299 23.40 56.54 -24.58
N ILE A 300 22.28 56.31 -23.89
CA ILE A 300 21.55 57.39 -23.19
C ILE A 300 22.44 58.02 -22.11
N VAL A 301 23.14 57.21 -21.30
CA VAL A 301 24.07 57.71 -20.28
C VAL A 301 25.19 58.53 -20.90
N LEU A 302 25.78 58.05 -22.01
CA LEU A 302 26.84 58.77 -22.72
C LEU A 302 26.36 60.14 -23.21
N ILE A 303 25.17 60.22 -23.80
CA ILE A 303 24.58 61.48 -24.26
C ILE A 303 24.40 62.46 -23.10
N VAL A 304 23.87 61.99 -21.97
CA VAL A 304 23.69 62.82 -20.76
C VAL A 304 25.03 63.38 -20.27
N VAL A 305 26.07 62.55 -20.22
CA VAL A 305 27.42 62.97 -19.81
C VAL A 305 28.01 63.99 -20.78
N LEU A 306 27.87 63.78 -22.10
CA LEU A 306 28.38 64.71 -23.11
C LEU A 306 27.67 66.07 -23.06
N VAL A 307 26.35 66.10 -22.84
CA VAL A 307 25.59 67.33 -22.67
C VAL A 307 26.04 68.07 -21.40
N ALA A 308 26.21 67.36 -20.29
CA ALA A 308 26.69 67.93 -19.04
C ALA A 308 28.10 68.54 -19.20
N LEU A 309 29.05 67.82 -19.81
CA LEU A 309 30.41 68.32 -20.05
C LEU A 309 30.43 69.54 -20.99
N LYS A 310 29.58 69.57 -22.02
CA LYS A 310 29.45 70.74 -22.89
C LYS A 310 28.90 71.95 -22.14
N LEU A 311 27.91 71.76 -21.27
CA LEU A 311 27.38 72.84 -20.44
C LEU A 311 28.44 73.38 -19.47
N THR A 312 29.25 72.51 -18.85
CA THR A 312 30.33 72.92 -17.96
C THR A 312 31.46 73.67 -18.67
N ASN A 313 31.74 73.38 -19.94
CA ASN A 313 32.76 74.07 -20.73
C ASN A 313 32.28 75.38 -21.39
N VAL A 314 30.98 75.68 -21.32
CA VAL A 314 30.36 76.89 -21.90
C VAL A 314 30.05 77.96 -20.82
N ILE A 315 30.14 77.58 -19.53
CA ILE A 315 30.04 78.48 -18.36
C ILE A 315 31.47 78.84 -17.93
#